data_AF-A0A8C7MPD9-F1
#
_entry.id   AF-A0A8C7MPD9-F1
#
_cell.length_a   1.000
_cell.length_b   1.000
_cell.length_c   1.000
_cell.angle_alpha   90.00
_cell.angle_beta   90.00
_cell.angle_gamma   90.00
#
_symmetry.space_group_name_H-M   'P 1'
#
loop_
_entity.id
_entity.type
_entity.pdbx_description
1 polymer ?
#
loop_
_entity_poly.entity_id
_entity_poly.type
_entity_poly.pdbx_seq_one_letter_code
_entity_poly.pdbx_strand_id
1 'polypeptide(L)'
;MGSVCSSSLEPVGAMNNIWDAAERSLDSCSEEDYDCPICQDVLKTPIRTRNCRHVFCKNCFRLAVRAQGPHCPLCRGPVSETEKRAIDVQQQMRERKGQCRACGTTKFLSKMRVHYKSCRKYLEEYGTPLDAPPPPVTPTTQEVSRVSVDTIHMTGYHT
;
A
#
# COMPACT_ATOMS: atom_id res chain seq x y z
N MET A 1 -7.73 0.01 0.08
CA MET A 1 -6.54 0.62 -0.53
C MET A 1 -5.64 -0.49 -1.04
N GLY A 2 -5.57 -0.69 -2.35
CA GLY A 2 -4.91 -1.87 -2.92
C GLY A 2 -5.07 -1.91 -4.43
N SER A 3 -4.68 -0.82 -5.09
CA SER A 3 -4.81 -0.65 -6.53
C SER A 3 -3.43 -0.39 -7.10
N VAL A 4 -2.76 -1.44 -7.56
CA VAL A 4 -1.62 -1.26 -8.45
C VAL A 4 -2.18 -1.14 -9.87
N CYS A 5 -2.10 0.09 -10.38
CA CYS A 5 -2.53 0.52 -11.71
C CYS A 5 -2.25 -0.55 -12.78
N SER A 6 -3.31 -1.01 -13.43
CA SER A 6 -3.22 -1.85 -14.63
C SER A 6 -3.37 -0.92 -15.83
N SER A 7 -2.28 -0.35 -16.30
CA SER A 7 -2.29 0.48 -17.51
C SER A 7 -2.17 -0.45 -18.72
N SER A 8 -3.31 -0.76 -19.36
CA SER A 8 -3.34 -1.33 -20.71
C SER A 8 -2.98 -0.21 -21.70
N LEU A 9 -1.93 -0.42 -22.49
CA LEU A 9 -1.45 0.52 -23.51
C LEU A 9 -2.40 0.49 -24.70
N GLU A 10 -3.08 1.59 -25.00
CA GLU A 10 -3.74 1.81 -26.30
C GLU A 10 -2.98 2.91 -27.07
N PRO A 11 -2.86 2.80 -28.41
CA PRO A 11 -1.92 3.57 -29.20
C PRO A 11 -2.33 5.03 -29.39
N VAL A 12 -1.33 5.92 -29.32
CA VAL A 12 -1.48 7.37 -29.49
C VAL A 12 -1.75 7.70 -30.96
N GLY A 13 -3.01 7.99 -31.28
CA GLY A 13 -3.42 8.60 -32.55
C GLY A 13 -3.40 10.12 -32.47
N ALA A 14 -2.85 10.77 -33.50
CA ALA A 14 -2.60 12.19 -33.60
C ALA A 14 -3.86 13.08 -33.61
N MET A 15 -3.83 14.27 -32.97
CA MET A 15 -3.75 15.60 -33.63
C MET A 15 -4.32 16.76 -32.76
N ASN A 16 -3.53 17.84 -32.69
CA ASN A 16 -3.80 19.29 -32.47
C ASN A 16 -5.10 19.76 -31.78
N ASN A 17 -4.98 20.55 -30.69
CA ASN A 17 -5.50 21.93 -30.48
C ASN A 17 -5.55 22.35 -28.98
N ILE A 18 -5.03 23.55 -28.68
CA ILE A 18 -5.25 24.52 -27.56
C ILE A 18 -6.06 24.07 -26.31
N TRP A 19 -5.72 22.96 -25.65
CA TRP A 19 -6.34 22.50 -24.40
C TRP A 19 -5.32 22.09 -23.31
N ASP A 20 -4.34 22.94 -23.06
CA ASP A 20 -3.26 22.75 -22.05
C ASP A 20 -3.67 22.88 -20.57
N ALA A 21 -4.94 22.68 -20.18
CA ALA A 21 -5.36 22.88 -18.79
C ALA A 21 -6.32 21.84 -18.17
N ALA A 22 -6.75 20.82 -18.92
CA ALA A 22 -7.74 19.85 -18.42
C ALA A 22 -7.41 18.38 -18.69
N GLU A 23 -6.15 18.05 -18.96
CA GLU A 23 -5.71 16.66 -19.17
C GLU A 23 -4.70 16.22 -18.10
N ARG A 24 -5.14 16.17 -16.84
CA ARG A 24 -4.26 15.72 -15.74
C ARG A 24 -4.93 14.90 -14.64
N SER A 25 -6.03 14.21 -14.94
CA SER A 25 -6.89 13.67 -13.89
C SER A 25 -7.28 12.19 -13.99
N LEU A 26 -6.59 11.32 -14.73
CA LEU A 26 -6.88 9.88 -14.67
C LEU A 26 -5.69 8.93 -14.51
N ASP A 27 -4.48 9.43 -14.25
CA ASP A 27 -3.31 8.59 -13.88
C ASP A 27 -2.56 9.14 -12.64
N SER A 28 -3.28 9.51 -11.59
CA SER A 28 -2.63 9.95 -10.34
C SER A 28 -2.38 8.77 -9.40
N CYS A 29 -1.48 7.87 -9.77
CA CYS A 29 -0.85 7.02 -8.76
C CYS A 29 -0.08 7.93 -7.79
N SER A 30 -0.40 7.90 -6.52
CA SER A 30 0.29 8.65 -5.48
C SER A 30 1.65 8.03 -5.16
N GLU A 31 2.51 8.76 -4.46
CA GLU A 31 3.79 8.21 -3.96
C GLU A 31 3.55 7.03 -3.00
N GLU A 32 2.42 7.04 -2.30
CA GLU A 32 2.00 6.03 -1.31
C GLU A 32 1.62 4.68 -1.94
N ASP A 33 1.24 4.66 -3.22
CA ASP A 33 0.95 3.43 -3.96
C ASP A 33 2.18 2.53 -4.13
N TYR A 34 3.37 3.09 -3.89
CA TYR A 34 4.63 2.37 -3.94
C TYR A 34 5.16 1.97 -2.58
N ASP A 35 4.36 2.06 -1.52
CA ASP A 35 4.77 1.65 -0.19
C ASP A 35 4.34 0.23 0.16
N CYS A 36 5.20 -0.47 0.89
CA CYS A 36 4.88 -1.80 1.35
C CYS A 36 3.94 -1.70 2.57
N PRO A 37 2.76 -2.32 2.56
CA PRO A 37 1.82 -2.24 3.68
C PRO A 37 2.32 -2.96 4.96
N ILE A 38 3.36 -3.79 4.85
CA ILE A 38 3.92 -4.54 5.99
C ILE A 38 5.01 -3.71 6.70
N CYS A 39 5.95 -3.14 5.95
CA CYS A 39 7.07 -2.37 6.53
C CYS A 39 6.91 -0.85 6.40
N GLN A 40 5.82 -0.39 5.79
CA GLN A 40 5.42 1.01 5.63
C GLN A 40 6.48 1.89 4.92
N ASP A 41 7.35 1.24 4.15
CA ASP A 41 8.48 1.82 3.41
C ASP A 41 8.38 1.43 1.93
N VAL A 42 8.90 2.28 1.05
CA VAL A 42 8.88 2.17 -0.42
C VAL A 42 9.23 0.76 -0.87
N LEU A 43 8.51 0.11 -1.77
CA LEU A 43 8.65 -1.32 -2.07
C LEU A 43 10.09 -1.75 -2.44
N LYS A 44 10.62 -2.77 -1.76
CA LYS A 44 11.89 -3.44 -2.12
C LYS A 44 11.63 -4.79 -2.76
N THR A 45 12.02 -4.93 -4.02
CA THR A 45 11.79 -6.16 -4.81
C THR A 45 10.31 -6.55 -4.73
N PRO A 46 9.38 -5.72 -5.24
CA PRO A 46 7.96 -5.97 -5.11
C PRO A 46 7.55 -7.32 -5.72
N ILE A 47 6.69 -8.03 -5.00
CA ILE A 47 5.95 -9.21 -5.46
C ILE A 47 4.48 -8.84 -5.53
N ARG A 48 3.75 -9.45 -6.46
CA ARG A 48 2.29 -9.28 -6.57
C ARG A 48 1.64 -10.63 -6.39
N THR A 49 0.73 -10.71 -5.43
CA THR A 49 -0.08 -11.91 -5.20
C THR A 49 -0.96 -12.21 -6.42
N ARG A 50 -1.04 -13.48 -6.84
CA ARG A 50 -1.74 -13.87 -8.06
C ARG A 50 -3.24 -13.61 -7.99
N ASN A 51 -3.86 -13.93 -6.85
CA ASN A 51 -5.32 -13.95 -6.70
C ASN A 51 -5.90 -12.58 -6.35
N CYS A 52 -5.31 -11.88 -5.38
CA CYS A 52 -5.84 -10.61 -4.87
C CYS A 52 -5.03 -9.38 -5.32
N ARG A 53 -3.96 -9.57 -6.09
CA ARG A 53 -3.16 -8.50 -6.72
C ARG A 53 -2.50 -7.48 -5.78
N HIS A 54 -2.53 -7.74 -4.47
CA HIS A 54 -1.80 -6.96 -3.48
C HIS A 54 -0.28 -7.09 -3.65
N VAL A 55 0.43 -5.99 -3.39
CA VAL A 55 1.87 -5.85 -3.62
C VAL A 55 2.62 -5.61 -2.31
N PHE A 56 3.75 -6.32 -2.16
CA PHE A 56 4.57 -6.31 -0.95
C PHE A 56 6.05 -6.36 -1.32
N CYS A 57 6.93 -6.02 -0.38
CA CYS A 57 8.33 -6.42 -0.49
C CYS A 57 8.44 -7.95 -0.47
N LYS A 58 9.32 -8.52 -1.30
CA LYS A 58 9.56 -9.98 -1.31
C LYS A 58 9.85 -10.55 0.09
N ASN A 59 10.68 -9.87 0.88
CA ASN A 59 11.05 -10.36 2.21
C ASN A 59 9.88 -10.27 3.19
N CYS A 60 9.15 -9.15 3.18
CA CYS A 60 7.99 -8.94 4.05
C CYS A 60 6.90 -9.98 3.79
N PHE A 61 6.60 -10.26 2.52
CA PHE A 61 5.64 -11.30 2.15
C PHE A 61 6.07 -12.69 2.64
N ARG A 62 7.34 -13.08 2.37
CA ARG A 62 7.86 -14.39 2.79
C ARG A 62 7.84 -14.58 4.30
N LEU A 63 8.23 -13.56 5.06
CA LEU A 63 8.19 -13.62 6.53
C LEU A 63 6.75 -13.75 7.04
N ALA A 64 5.82 -12.96 6.51
CA ALA A 64 4.42 -13.02 6.90
C ALA A 64 3.80 -14.39 6.59
N VAL A 65 4.03 -14.94 5.39
CA VAL A 65 3.51 -16.26 5.00
C VAL A 65 4.11 -17.39 5.85
N ARG A 66 5.39 -17.32 6.19
CA ARG A 66 6.02 -18.29 7.09
C ARG A 66 5.47 -18.24 8.51
N ALA A 67 5.13 -17.05 9.00
CA ALA A 67 4.65 -16.85 10.36
C ALA A 67 3.14 -17.15 10.51
N GLN A 68 2.33 -16.81 9.50
CA GLN A 68 0.86 -16.80 9.59
C GLN A 68 0.19 -17.82 8.64
N GLY A 69 0.97 -18.56 7.86
CA GLY A 69 0.48 -19.52 6.86
C GLY A 69 0.26 -18.89 5.47
N PRO A 70 -0.23 -19.68 4.49
CA PRO A 70 -0.38 -19.31 3.08
C PRO A 70 -1.56 -18.35 2.82
N HIS A 71 -1.61 -17.25 3.57
CA HIS A 71 -2.64 -16.21 3.48
C HIS A 71 -2.02 -14.84 3.13
N CYS A 72 -2.73 -14.07 2.31
CA CYS A 72 -2.35 -12.71 1.96
C CYS A 72 -2.34 -11.83 3.22
N PRO A 73 -1.24 -11.11 3.51
CA PRO A 73 -1.16 -10.25 4.71
C PRO A 73 -2.17 -9.09 4.76
N LEU A 74 -2.78 -8.73 3.61
CA LEU A 74 -3.78 -7.64 3.55
C LEU A 74 -5.22 -8.14 3.63
N CYS A 75 -5.59 -9.14 2.83
CA CYS A 75 -6.99 -9.56 2.70
C CYS A 75 -7.26 -10.99 3.19
N ARG A 76 -6.25 -11.69 3.71
CA ARG A 76 -6.31 -13.09 4.18
C ARG A 76 -6.68 -14.13 3.11
N GLY A 77 -6.87 -13.72 1.86
CA GLY A 77 -7.09 -14.62 0.73
C GLY A 77 -5.92 -15.57 0.49
N PRO A 78 -6.14 -16.72 -0.18
CA PRO A 78 -5.12 -17.74 -0.37
C PRO A 78 -3.97 -17.23 -1.25
N VAL A 79 -2.74 -17.55 -0.85
CA VAL A 79 -1.51 -17.22 -1.59
C VAL A 79 -0.54 -18.41 -1.60
N SER A 80 0.48 -18.34 -2.46
CA SER A 80 1.58 -19.32 -2.48
C SER A 80 2.88 -18.68 -1.99
N GLU A 81 3.84 -19.47 -1.49
CA GLU A 81 5.21 -18.96 -1.25
C GLU A 81 5.92 -18.55 -2.57
N THR A 82 5.44 -19.04 -3.71
CA THR A 82 6.05 -18.86 -5.04
C THR A 82 5.48 -17.69 -5.84
N GLU A 83 4.90 -16.69 -5.18
CA GLU A 83 4.41 -15.48 -5.85
C GLU A 83 5.50 -14.77 -6.65
N LYS A 84 5.12 -14.28 -7.83
CA LYS A 84 6.05 -13.70 -8.80
C LYS A 84 6.39 -12.25 -8.48
N ARG A 85 7.57 -11.82 -8.94
CA ARG A 85 7.97 -10.40 -8.92
C ARG A 85 7.00 -9.57 -9.76
N ALA A 86 6.63 -8.41 -9.26
CA ALA A 86 5.83 -7.42 -9.98
C ALA A 86 6.76 -6.56 -10.85
N ILE A 87 7.16 -7.07 -12.02
CA ILE A 87 8.16 -6.43 -12.89
C ILE A 87 7.70 -5.05 -13.39
N ASP A 88 6.41 -4.94 -13.69
CA ASP A 88 5.74 -3.69 -14.05
C ASP A 88 5.89 -2.63 -12.94
N VAL A 89 5.61 -3.00 -11.68
CA VAL A 89 5.80 -2.10 -10.53
C VAL A 89 7.28 -1.69 -10.42
N GLN A 90 8.20 -2.63 -10.61
CA GLN A 90 9.63 -2.31 -10.57
C GLN A 90 10.06 -1.35 -11.68
N GLN A 91 9.48 -1.46 -12.88
CA GLN A 91 9.75 -0.54 -13.98
C GLN A 91 9.19 0.84 -13.67
N GLN A 92 7.94 0.93 -13.23
CA GLN A 92 7.34 2.19 -12.81
C GLN A 92 8.18 2.90 -11.73
N MET A 93 8.68 2.16 -10.73
CA MET A 93 9.57 2.73 -9.71
C MET A 93 10.92 3.25 -10.23
N ARG A 94 11.38 2.76 -11.40
CA ARG A 94 12.62 3.26 -12.04
C ARG A 94 12.40 4.59 -12.74
N GLU A 95 11.22 4.81 -13.29
CA GLU A 95 10.89 6.00 -14.07
C GLU A 95 10.31 7.12 -13.21
N ARG A 96 9.57 6.75 -12.17
CA ARG A 96 8.84 7.69 -11.32
C ARG A 96 9.68 8.20 -10.16
N LYS A 97 9.49 9.48 -9.86
CA LYS A 97 10.11 10.16 -8.72
C LYS A 97 9.07 10.35 -7.63
N GLY A 98 9.53 10.32 -6.38
CA GLY A 98 8.74 10.71 -5.21
C GLY A 98 9.58 11.60 -4.29
N GLN A 99 8.94 12.20 -3.29
CA GLN A 99 9.60 13.05 -2.31
C GLN A 99 9.94 12.24 -1.06
N CYS A 100 11.08 12.55 -0.44
CA CYS A 100 11.38 12.01 0.87
C CYS A 100 10.41 12.62 1.90
N ARG A 101 9.69 11.77 2.64
CA ARG A 101 8.71 12.18 3.66
C ARG A 101 9.28 13.11 4.74
N ALA A 102 10.57 12.98 5.05
CA ALA A 102 11.22 13.79 6.09
C ALA A 102 11.92 15.05 5.54
N CYS A 103 12.68 14.93 4.45
CA CYS A 103 13.49 16.05 3.94
C CYS A 103 12.94 16.74 2.69
N GLY A 104 11.85 16.23 2.11
CA GLY A 104 11.22 16.76 0.90
C GLY A 104 12.04 16.57 -0.38
N THR A 105 13.22 15.96 -0.32
CA THR A 105 14.07 15.82 -1.52
C THR A 105 13.48 14.80 -2.48
N THR A 106 13.32 15.20 -3.74
CA THR A 106 12.87 14.32 -4.81
C THR A 106 13.93 13.29 -5.19
N LYS A 107 13.56 12.01 -5.18
CA LYS A 107 14.39 10.88 -5.63
C LYS A 107 13.55 9.92 -6.46
N PHE A 108 14.19 9.13 -7.33
CA PHE A 108 13.51 8.00 -7.95
C PHE A 108 13.03 7.02 -6.87
N LEU A 109 11.82 6.49 -7.00
CA LEU A 109 11.24 5.58 -6.01
C LEU A 109 12.13 4.34 -5.82
N SER A 110 12.70 3.81 -6.91
CA SER A 110 13.69 2.73 -6.90
C SER A 110 14.97 3.03 -6.10
N LYS A 111 15.28 4.30 -5.84
CA LYS A 111 16.45 4.77 -5.08
C LYS A 111 16.09 5.32 -3.70
N MET A 112 14.80 5.45 -3.36
CA MET A 112 14.36 6.11 -2.14
C MET A 112 14.88 5.43 -0.88
N ARG A 113 14.86 4.09 -0.83
CA ARG A 113 15.46 3.34 0.30
C ARG A 113 16.96 3.56 0.49
N VAL A 114 17.69 3.87 -0.58
CA VAL A 114 19.12 4.21 -0.47
C VAL A 114 19.27 5.60 0.13
N HIS A 115 18.39 6.53 -0.26
CA HIS A 115 18.35 7.87 0.31
C HIS A 115 18.04 7.86 1.81
N TYR A 116 17.10 7.05 2.29
CA TYR A 116 16.78 6.98 3.73
C TYR A 116 18.00 6.64 4.61
N LYS A 117 18.95 5.86 4.10
CA LYS A 117 20.20 5.53 4.82
C LYS A 117 21.14 6.71 5.03
N SER A 118 21.02 7.77 4.23
CA SER A 118 21.86 8.97 4.32
C SER A 118 21.06 10.24 4.59
N CYS A 119 19.74 10.13 4.74
CA CYS A 119 18.88 11.26 5.04
C CYS A 119 18.83 11.51 6.54
N ARG A 120 19.64 12.47 7.01
CA ARG A 120 19.70 12.83 8.44
C ARG A 120 18.31 13.07 9.05
N LYS A 121 17.46 13.89 8.40
CA LYS A 121 16.08 14.16 8.88
C LYS A 121 15.25 12.89 9.01
N TYR A 122 15.35 11.98 8.04
CA TYR A 122 14.61 10.72 8.09
C TYR A 122 15.10 9.82 9.24
N LEU A 123 16.42 9.75 9.45
CA LEU A 123 17.00 8.96 10.53
C LEU A 123 16.67 9.54 11.91
N GLU A 124 16.61 10.87 12.04
CA GLU A 124 16.21 11.55 13.28
C GLU A 124 14.73 11.30 13.62
N GLU A 125 13.85 11.24 12.62
CA GLU A 125 12.40 11.07 12.81
C GLU A 125 11.95 9.60 12.91
N TYR A 126 12.50 8.72 12.07
CA TYR A 126 12.03 7.32 11.92
C TYR A 126 13.06 6.26 12.37
N GLY A 127 14.30 6.66 12.71
CA GLY A 127 15.36 5.74 13.14
C GLY A 127 16.01 4.95 11.99
N THR A 128 16.92 4.02 12.35
CA THR A 128 17.49 3.09 11.35
C THR A 128 16.57 1.88 11.14
N PRO A 129 16.49 1.31 9.93
CA PRO A 129 15.70 0.09 9.67
C PRO A 129 16.10 -1.17 10.46
N LEU A 130 17.07 -1.10 11.38
CA LEU A 130 17.50 -2.20 12.25
C LEU A 130 17.08 -2.04 13.72
N ASP A 131 16.65 -0.84 14.13
CA ASP A 131 16.30 -0.53 15.52
C ASP A 131 14.79 -0.50 15.79
N ALA A 132 13.96 -0.78 14.78
CA ALA A 132 12.51 -0.78 14.94
C ALA A 132 12.02 -2.11 15.55
N PRO A 133 11.49 -2.12 16.80
CA PRO A 133 10.62 -3.22 17.22
C PRO A 133 9.42 -3.33 16.25
N PRO A 134 8.81 -4.52 16.09
CA PRO A 134 7.62 -4.67 15.26
C PRO A 134 6.59 -3.59 15.64
N PRO A 135 5.90 -2.97 14.66
CA PRO A 135 4.92 -1.94 14.98
C PRO A 135 3.93 -2.52 16.00
N PRO A 136 3.61 -1.80 17.09
CA PRO A 136 2.54 -2.24 17.97
C PRO A 136 1.29 -2.39 17.12
N VAL A 137 0.74 -3.60 17.07
CA VAL A 137 -0.60 -3.82 16.54
C VAL A 137 -1.54 -3.06 17.46
N THR A 138 -1.81 -1.80 17.16
CA THR A 138 -2.91 -1.09 17.82
C THR A 138 -4.17 -1.87 17.47
N PRO A 139 -4.90 -2.44 18.45
CA PRO A 139 -6.23 -2.92 18.17
C PRO A 139 -7.00 -1.69 17.70
N THR A 140 -7.44 -1.68 16.45
CA THR A 140 -8.50 -0.77 16.03
C THR A 140 -9.70 -1.15 16.87
N THR A 141 -9.93 -0.41 17.95
CA THR A 141 -11.19 -0.43 18.68
C THR A 141 -12.23 0.05 17.67
N GLN A 142 -12.83 -0.90 16.95
CA GLN A 142 -14.10 -0.65 16.30
C GLN A 142 -15.04 -0.34 17.46
N GLU A 143 -15.41 0.94 17.58
CA GLU A 143 -16.53 1.35 18.41
C GLU A 143 -17.75 0.61 17.87
N VAL A 144 -18.07 -0.52 18.50
CA VAL A 144 -19.36 -1.18 18.35
C VAL A 144 -20.35 -0.25 19.00
N SER A 145 -20.91 0.66 18.21
CA SER A 145 -22.06 1.47 18.58
C SER A 145 -23.18 0.52 19.00
N ARG A 146 -23.32 0.35 20.32
CA ARG A 146 -24.42 -0.35 20.97
C ARG A 146 -25.68 0.48 20.72
N VAL A 147 -26.44 0.15 19.70
CA VAL A 147 -27.81 0.66 19.58
C VAL A 147 -28.59 0.05 20.74
N SER A 148 -28.91 0.87 21.73
CA SER A 148 -29.67 0.44 22.91
C SER A 148 -31.14 0.78 22.71
N VAL A 149 -31.91 -0.30 22.49
CA VAL A 149 -33.25 -0.63 23.00
C VAL A 149 -34.36 0.42 22.95
N ASP A 150 -35.41 0.13 22.16
CA ASP A 150 -36.79 0.48 22.52
C ASP A 150 -37.55 -0.79 22.91
N THR A 151 -37.93 -0.85 24.18
CA THR A 151 -38.77 -1.88 24.79
C THR A 151 -40.21 -1.68 24.33
N ILE A 152 -40.72 -2.59 23.50
CA ILE A 152 -42.15 -2.64 23.19
C ILE A 152 -42.87 -3.30 24.37
N HIS A 153 -43.57 -2.48 25.15
CA HIS A 153 -44.48 -2.88 26.21
C HIS A 153 -45.72 -3.52 25.55
N MET A 154 -45.88 -4.85 25.64
CA MET A 154 -47.12 -5.54 25.25
C MET A 154 -47.93 -5.82 26.51
N THR A 155 -48.90 -4.96 26.79
CA THR A 155 -49.93 -5.21 27.80
C THR A 155 -50.79 -6.39 27.37
N GLY A 156 -51.03 -7.29 28.32
CA GLY A 156 -51.77 -8.53 28.10
C GLY A 156 -53.22 -8.33 27.72
N TYR A 157 -53.76 -9.33 27.03
CA TYR A 157 -55.18 -9.58 26.91
C TYR A 157 -55.49 -10.95 27.51
N HIS A 158 -56.31 -10.91 28.56
CA HIS A 158 -57.07 -12.04 29.09
C HIS A 158 -58.17 -12.43 28.10
N THR A 159 -58.34 -13.72 27.87
CA THR A 159 -59.64 -14.41 27.80
C THR A 159 -59.43 -15.85 28.23
#